data_AF-A0A1Q5Q3W4-F1
#
_entry.id   AF-A0A1Q5Q3W4-F1
#
_cell.length_a   1.000
_cell.length_b   1.000
_cell.length_c   1.000
_cell.angle_alpha   90.00
_cell.angle_beta   90.00
_cell.angle_gamma   90.00
#
_symmetry.space_group_name_H-M   'P 1'
#
loop_
_entity.id
_entity.type
_entity.pdbx_description
1 polymer ?
#
loop_
_entity_poly.entity_id
_entity_poly.type
_entity_poly.pdbx_seq_one_letter_code
_entity_poly.pdbx_strand_id
1 'polypeptide(L)'
;MPAWAEDGTMYASEFGASTFDELNVIEAGGNYGWPEAEGIANGVFIDPIAQWATADASPSGIAVDGDRVLIANLRGRSLRAVDRSDPTRQDLLIEGQGRIRDVVVTPEGEIWAATSNLDGRGEPGEQGDLIINVSR
;
A
#
# COMPACT_ATOMS: atom_id res chain seq x y z
N MET A 1 -7.06 -3.22 1.88
CA MET A 1 -8.28 -3.22 1.01
C MET A 1 -7.83 -3.44 -0.42
N PRO A 2 -8.54 -4.17 -1.29
CA PRO A 2 -8.16 -4.22 -2.70
C PRO A 2 -8.50 -2.91 -3.43
N ALA A 3 -7.83 -2.66 -4.55
CA ALA A 3 -8.16 -1.59 -5.49
C ALA A 3 -8.21 -2.12 -6.92
N TRP A 4 -9.02 -1.49 -7.77
CA TRP A 4 -9.16 -1.87 -9.18
C TRP A 4 -8.67 -0.76 -10.09
N ALA A 5 -7.95 -1.15 -11.14
CA ALA A 5 -7.68 -0.28 -12.28
C ALA A 5 -8.83 -0.33 -13.29
N GLU A 6 -8.86 0.64 -14.21
CA GLU A 6 -9.88 0.73 -15.26
C GLU A 6 -9.90 -0.48 -16.20
N ASP A 7 -8.76 -1.13 -16.38
CA ASP A 7 -8.62 -2.36 -17.17
C ASP A 7 -9.17 -3.62 -16.46
N GLY A 8 -9.68 -3.48 -15.22
CA GLY A 8 -10.21 -4.58 -14.41
C GLY A 8 -9.14 -5.32 -13.59
N THR A 9 -7.87 -4.93 -13.68
CA THR A 9 -6.80 -5.50 -12.86
C THR A 9 -7.02 -5.15 -11.39
N MET A 10 -7.08 -6.17 -10.55
CA MET A 10 -7.21 -6.02 -9.11
C MET A 10 -5.83 -6.05 -8.44
N TYR A 11 -5.59 -5.11 -7.54
CA TYR A 11 -4.42 -5.08 -6.68
C TYR A 11 -4.85 -5.30 -5.24
N ALA A 12 -3.97 -5.88 -4.43
CA ALA A 12 -4.12 -5.91 -2.99
C ALA A 12 -2.77 -5.71 -2.30
N SER A 13 -2.76 -4.93 -1.23
CA SER A 13 -1.64 -4.90 -0.30
C SER A 13 -1.82 -5.93 0.80
N GLU A 14 -0.74 -6.55 1.25
CA GLU A 14 -0.76 -7.53 2.32
C GLU A 14 0.28 -7.23 3.42
N PHE A 15 -0.12 -7.49 4.66
CA PHE A 15 0.77 -7.50 5.81
C PHE A 15 1.51 -8.82 5.88
N GLY A 16 2.83 -8.76 5.79
CA GLY A 16 3.70 -9.88 6.13
C GLY A 16 3.61 -10.24 7.60
N ALA A 17 4.04 -11.46 7.93
CA ALA A 17 4.12 -11.90 9.32
C ALA A 17 5.30 -11.21 10.04
N SER A 18 6.45 -11.14 9.38
CA SER A 18 7.62 -10.46 9.97
C SER A 18 8.67 -10.00 8.96
N THR A 19 8.70 -10.60 7.76
CA THR A 19 9.79 -10.38 6.81
C THR A 19 9.37 -9.42 5.72
N PHE A 20 8.30 -9.74 5.00
CA PHE A 20 7.93 -9.04 3.78
C PHE A 20 6.45 -8.68 3.76
N ASP A 21 6.17 -7.38 3.69
CA ASP A 21 4.88 -6.86 3.24
C ASP A 21 4.85 -6.81 1.71
N GLU A 22 3.65 -6.84 1.14
CA GLU A 22 3.49 -7.13 -0.29
C GLU A 22 2.49 -6.21 -0.99
N LEU A 23 2.71 -6.05 -2.29
CA LEU A 23 1.71 -5.64 -3.27
C LEU A 23 1.54 -6.77 -4.28
N ASN A 24 0.30 -7.23 -4.42
CA ASN A 24 -0.09 -8.34 -5.27
C ASN A 24 -1.00 -7.88 -6.40
N VAL A 25 -0.84 -8.49 -7.59
CA VAL A 25 -1.88 -8.49 -8.64
C VAL A 25 -2.75 -9.72 -8.41
N ILE A 26 -4.06 -9.50 -8.29
CA ILE A 26 -4.98 -10.54 -7.87
C ILE A 26 -5.63 -11.24 -9.07
N GLU A 27 -5.39 -12.55 -9.15
CA GLU A 27 -5.95 -13.46 -10.14
C GLU A 27 -7.07 -14.30 -9.51
N ALA A 28 -8.15 -14.53 -10.26
CA ALA A 28 -9.26 -15.34 -9.79
C ALA A 28 -8.80 -16.79 -9.53
N GLY A 29 -8.94 -17.24 -8.28
CA GLY A 29 -8.50 -18.58 -7.85
C GLY A 29 -6.99 -18.69 -7.60
N GLY A 30 -6.24 -17.59 -7.62
CA GLY A 30 -4.81 -17.55 -7.34
C GLY A 30 -4.47 -17.94 -5.90
N ASN A 31 -3.29 -18.55 -5.72
CA ASN A 31 -2.73 -18.88 -4.42
C ASN A 31 -1.40 -18.11 -4.23
N TYR A 32 -1.39 -17.23 -3.23
CA TYR A 32 -0.28 -16.30 -2.92
C TYR A 32 0.66 -16.84 -1.83
N GLY A 33 0.47 -18.09 -1.42
CA GLY A 33 1.49 -18.86 -0.73
C GLY A 33 1.48 -18.81 0.78
N TRP A 34 0.87 -17.82 1.44
CA TRP A 34 0.79 -17.84 2.90
C TRP A 34 -0.05 -19.03 3.43
N PRO A 35 0.41 -19.77 4.47
CA PRO A 35 1.62 -19.56 5.26
C PRO A 35 2.87 -20.30 4.78
N GLU A 36 2.81 -21.06 3.69
CA GLU A 36 3.95 -21.81 3.14
C GLU A 36 5.05 -20.93 2.52
N ALA A 37 4.71 -19.71 2.08
CA ALA A 37 5.63 -18.71 1.54
C ALA A 37 5.28 -17.29 2.04
N GLU A 38 6.30 -16.43 2.13
CA GLU A 38 6.22 -15.00 2.47
C GLU A 38 7.19 -14.25 1.53
N GLY A 39 6.67 -13.28 0.77
CA GLY A 39 7.41 -12.59 -0.29
C GLY A 39 7.64 -13.43 -1.56
N ILE A 40 8.53 -12.94 -2.43
CA ILE A 40 8.92 -13.61 -3.68
C ILE A 40 9.64 -14.93 -3.35
N ALA A 41 8.97 -16.04 -3.64
CA ALA A 41 9.45 -17.39 -3.41
C ALA A 41 9.95 -18.10 -4.69
N ASN A 42 9.61 -17.58 -5.88
CA ASN A 42 9.92 -18.18 -7.19
C ASN A 42 9.48 -19.66 -7.27
N GLY A 43 8.30 -19.94 -6.75
CA GLY A 43 7.78 -21.29 -6.54
C GLY A 43 6.51 -21.61 -7.30
N VAL A 44 5.64 -22.39 -6.66
CA VAL A 44 4.32 -22.76 -7.20
C VAL A 44 3.23 -21.74 -6.89
N PHE A 45 3.54 -20.75 -6.05
CA PHE A 45 2.65 -19.67 -5.66
C PHE A 45 2.83 -18.46 -6.57
N ILE A 46 1.82 -17.61 -6.63
CA ILE A 46 1.90 -16.33 -7.32
C ILE A 46 2.69 -15.38 -6.43
N ASP A 47 3.85 -14.94 -6.91
CA ASP A 47 4.70 -14.00 -6.20
C ASP A 47 4.12 -12.57 -6.26
N PRO A 48 4.38 -11.74 -5.24
CA PRO A 48 4.01 -10.34 -5.25
C PRO A 48 4.79 -9.56 -6.30
N ILE A 49 4.17 -8.51 -6.85
CA ILE A 49 4.81 -7.63 -7.84
C ILE A 49 5.79 -6.65 -7.19
N ALA A 50 5.63 -6.38 -5.89
CA ALA A 50 6.57 -5.63 -5.06
C ALA A 50 6.49 -6.12 -3.61
N GLN A 51 7.61 -6.02 -2.89
CA GLN A 51 7.69 -6.36 -1.47
C GLN A 51 8.58 -5.37 -0.71
N TRP A 52 8.34 -5.24 0.58
CA TRP A 52 9.09 -4.35 1.46
C TRP A 52 9.34 -5.00 2.81
N ALA A 53 10.42 -4.61 3.49
CA ALA A 53 10.59 -4.99 4.89
C ALA A 53 9.45 -4.42 5.73
N THR A 54 8.96 -5.18 6.71
CA THR A 54 7.79 -4.77 7.51
C THR A 54 7.96 -3.43 8.24
N ALA A 55 9.20 -3.04 8.52
CA ALA A 55 9.55 -1.74 9.10
C ALA A 55 9.33 -0.55 8.15
N ASP A 56 9.43 -0.77 6.84
CA ASP A 56 9.38 0.26 5.80
C ASP A 56 7.99 0.40 5.16
N ALA A 57 7.05 -0.49 5.50
CA ALA A 57 5.70 -0.51 4.96
C ALA A 57 4.63 -0.68 6.06
N SER A 58 4.20 -1.91 6.34
CA SER A 58 2.96 -2.28 7.02
C SER A 58 1.74 -1.68 6.30
N PRO A 59 1.46 -2.14 5.06
CA PRO A 59 0.56 -1.48 4.12
C PRO A 59 -0.91 -1.73 4.47
N SER A 60 -1.78 -0.81 4.10
CA SER A 60 -3.16 -0.81 4.56
C SER A 60 -4.20 -0.58 3.45
N GLY A 61 -4.58 0.68 3.23
CA GLY A 61 -5.42 1.10 2.12
C GLY A 61 -4.58 1.30 0.88
N ILE A 62 -5.15 0.97 -0.28
CA ILE A 62 -4.55 1.26 -1.58
C ILE A 62 -5.59 1.86 -2.51
N ALA A 63 -5.12 2.63 -3.49
CA ALA A 63 -5.94 3.15 -4.58
C ALA A 63 -5.14 3.16 -5.88
N VAL A 64 -5.81 3.10 -7.02
CA VAL A 64 -5.17 3.26 -8.33
C VAL A 64 -5.32 4.72 -8.79
N ASP A 65 -4.21 5.35 -9.16
CA ASP A 65 -4.15 6.68 -9.80
C ASP A 65 -3.41 6.55 -11.13
N GLY A 66 -4.16 6.36 -12.22
CA GLY A 66 -3.62 6.10 -13.55
C GLY A 66 -2.71 4.87 -13.57
N ASP A 67 -1.43 5.08 -13.89
CA ASP A 67 -0.43 4.02 -13.97
C ASP A 67 0.21 3.67 -12.62
N ARG A 68 -0.27 4.24 -11.50
CA ARG A 68 0.31 4.04 -10.17
C ARG A 68 -0.67 3.36 -9.22
N VAL A 69 -0.15 2.50 -8.35
CA VAL A 69 -0.85 2.06 -7.14
C VAL A 69 -0.32 2.88 -5.96
N LEU A 70 -1.22 3.61 -5.29
CA LEU A 70 -0.95 4.33 -4.06
C LEU A 70 -1.12 3.39 -2.88
N ILE A 71 -0.21 3.41 -1.92
CA ILE A 71 -0.16 2.48 -0.78
C ILE A 71 0.07 3.25 0.51
N ALA A 72 -0.94 3.25 1.37
CA ALA A 72 -0.87 3.81 2.71
C ALA A 72 -0.07 2.88 3.64
N ASN A 73 1.05 3.36 4.15
CA ASN A 73 1.96 2.59 5.01
C ASN A 73 1.86 3.04 6.47
N LEU A 74 1.54 2.10 7.35
CA LEU A 74 1.36 2.36 8.77
C LEU A 74 2.70 2.49 9.49
N ARG A 75 3.57 1.47 9.44
CA ARG A 75 4.85 1.46 10.14
C ARG A 75 5.92 2.23 9.38
N GLY A 76 5.88 2.16 8.05
CA GLY A 76 6.69 2.96 7.14
C GLY A 76 6.33 4.44 7.13
N ARG A 77 5.21 4.84 7.75
CA ARG A 77 4.80 6.24 7.96
C ARG A 77 4.82 7.10 6.69
N SER A 78 4.30 6.54 5.61
CA SER A 78 4.34 7.15 4.29
C SER A 78 3.14 6.79 3.43
N LEU A 79 2.89 7.62 2.41
CA LEU A 79 2.10 7.23 1.25
C LEU A 79 3.06 6.96 0.10
N ARG A 80 3.12 5.71 -0.37
CA ARG A 80 3.99 5.27 -1.46
C ARG A 80 3.19 5.20 -2.76
N ALA A 81 3.78 5.61 -3.88
CA ALA A 81 3.25 5.32 -5.21
C ALA A 81 4.15 4.29 -5.89
N VAL A 82 3.56 3.26 -6.50
CA VAL A 82 4.26 2.19 -7.23
C VAL A 82 3.78 2.18 -8.66
N ASP A 83 4.69 2.27 -9.63
CA ASP A 83 4.36 2.17 -11.05
C ASP A 83 3.85 0.75 -11.39
N ARG A 84 2.70 0.65 -12.07
CA ARG A 84 2.05 -0.61 -12.44
C ARG A 84 2.79 -1.36 -13.54
N SER A 85 3.49 -0.65 -14.42
CA SER A 85 4.24 -1.22 -15.54
C SER A 85 5.65 -1.64 -15.16
N ASP A 86 6.23 -0.97 -14.15
CA ASP A 86 7.55 -1.26 -13.61
C ASP A 86 7.54 -1.02 -12.08
N PRO A 87 7.14 -2.02 -11.27
CA PRO A 87 7.02 -1.88 -9.81
C PRO A 87 8.30 -1.53 -9.07
N THR A 88 9.46 -1.57 -9.75
CA THR A 88 10.73 -1.09 -9.20
C THR A 88 10.78 0.44 -9.11
N ARG A 89 9.93 1.15 -9.87
CA ARG A 89 9.80 2.61 -9.83
C ARG A 89 8.77 2.99 -8.78
N GLN A 90 9.23 3.69 -7.74
CA GLN A 90 8.41 4.04 -6.60
C GLN A 90 8.79 5.43 -6.09
N ASP A 91 7.77 6.17 -5.65
CA ASP A 91 7.91 7.49 -5.03
C ASP A 91 7.23 7.52 -3.66
N LEU A 92 7.66 8.43 -2.79
CA LEU A 92 6.94 8.76 -1.56
C LEU A 92 6.23 10.11 -1.74
N LEU A 93 4.90 10.08 -1.62
CA LEU A 93 4.04 11.27 -1.79
C LEU A 93 3.78 11.99 -0.46
N ILE A 94 3.87 11.25 0.65
CA ILE A 94 3.70 11.77 2.01
C ILE A 94 4.84 11.22 2.86
N GLU A 95 5.52 12.11 3.56
CA GLU A 95 6.51 11.81 4.60
C GLU A 95 6.37 12.80 5.76
N GLY A 96 6.46 12.30 7.00
CA GLY A 96 6.48 13.13 8.21
C GLY A 96 5.13 13.32 8.91
N GLN A 97 4.01 12.88 8.33
CA GLN A 97 2.66 12.93 8.95
C GLN A 97 2.36 11.70 9.83
N GLY A 98 3.33 10.79 9.97
CA GLY A 98 3.19 9.58 10.76
C GLY A 98 2.49 8.47 9.98
N ARG A 99 1.71 7.66 10.69
CA ARG A 99 1.12 6.42 10.16
C ARG A 99 0.02 6.75 9.16
N ILE A 100 0.06 6.22 7.94
CA ILE A 100 -1.01 6.42 6.95
C ILE A 100 -1.83 5.12 6.85
N ARG A 101 -3.14 5.22 7.00
CA ARG A 101 -4.05 4.07 7.05
C ARG A 101 -4.81 3.87 5.76
N ASP A 102 -5.23 4.95 5.12
CA ASP A 102 -6.06 4.85 3.93
C ASP A 102 -5.71 5.90 2.90
N VAL A 103 -6.02 5.60 1.64
CA VAL A 103 -5.87 6.50 0.51
C VAL A 103 -7.01 6.25 -0.47
N VAL A 104 -7.58 7.32 -1.01
CA VAL A 104 -8.62 7.28 -2.04
C VAL A 104 -8.29 8.27 -3.14
N VAL A 105 -8.72 7.95 -4.36
CA VAL A 105 -8.68 8.85 -5.52
C VAL A 105 -10.13 9.20 -5.87
N THR A 106 -10.44 10.49 -5.97
CA THR A 106 -11.80 10.94 -6.32
C THR A 106 -12.04 10.77 -7.83
N PRO A 107 -13.31 10.78 -8.29
CA PRO A 107 -13.62 10.80 -9.72
C PRO A 107 -12.97 11.97 -10.48
N GLU A 108 -12.71 13.09 -9.80
CA GLU A 108 -12.04 14.27 -10.34
C GLU A 108 -10.50 14.13 -10.37
N GLY A 109 -9.96 13.04 -9.80
CA GLY A 109 -8.53 12.74 -9.76
C GLY A 109 -7.77 13.37 -8.60
N GLU A 110 -8.47 13.83 -7.54
CA GLU A 110 -7.82 14.27 -6.31
C GLU A 110 -7.40 13.07 -5.46
N ILE A 111 -6.26 13.17 -4.80
CA ILE A 111 -5.76 12.13 -3.90
C ILE A 111 -5.98 12.60 -2.46
N TRP A 112 -6.66 11.77 -1.68
CA TRP A 112 -6.90 12.01 -0.26
C TRP A 112 -6.38 10.85 0.59
N ALA A 113 -5.67 11.17 1.67
CA ALA A 113 -5.10 10.18 2.59
C ALA A 113 -5.55 10.42 4.03
N ALA A 114 -5.65 9.34 4.81
CA ALA A 114 -6.00 9.38 6.23
C ALA A 114 -4.83 8.91 7.10
N THR A 115 -4.47 9.69 8.12
CA THR A 115 -3.48 9.26 9.12
C THR A 115 -4.11 8.35 10.19
N SER A 116 -3.29 7.63 10.95
CA SER A 116 -3.73 6.75 12.04
C SER A 116 -2.72 6.71 13.21
N ASN A 117 -2.33 7.89 13.68
CA ASN A 117 -1.44 8.12 14.79
C ASN A 117 -2.11 7.85 16.16
N LEU A 118 -3.44 7.86 16.23
CA LEU A 118 -4.20 7.57 17.46
C LEU A 118 -4.59 6.09 17.60
N ASP A 119 -4.05 5.18 16.77
CA ASP A 119 -4.37 3.74 16.79
C ASP A 119 -3.72 2.92 17.93
N GLY A 120 -3.05 3.60 18.86
CA GLY A 120 -2.30 3.00 19.97
C GLY A 120 -0.89 2.52 19.59
N ARG A 121 -0.46 2.69 18.34
CA ARG A 121 0.89 2.35 17.84
C ARG A 121 1.63 3.55 17.23
N GLY A 122 0.98 4.73 17.22
CA GLY A 122 1.55 5.97 16.74
C GLY A 122 1.96 6.93 17.85
N GLU A 123 2.51 8.07 17.42
CA GLU A 123 2.82 9.23 18.26
C GLU A 123 1.96 10.39 17.73
N PRO A 124 0.77 10.62 18.31
CA PRO A 124 -0.13 11.67 17.83
C PRO A 124 0.47 13.05 18.12
N GLY A 125 0.57 13.88 17.08
CA GLY A 125 0.80 15.33 17.25
C GLY A 125 -0.45 16.02 17.82
N GLU A 126 -0.37 17.34 18.03
CA GLU A 126 -1.49 18.12 18.61
C GLU A 126 -2.80 17.99 17.84
N GLN A 127 -2.72 17.78 16.52
CA GLN A 127 -3.88 17.65 15.64
C GLN A 127 -4.43 16.22 15.57
N GLY A 128 -3.76 15.24 16.20
CA GLY A 128 -4.19 13.85 16.18
C GLY A 128 -4.13 13.23 14.78
N ASP A 129 -5.30 12.77 14.31
CA ASP A 129 -5.45 12.19 12.97
C ASP A 129 -6.07 13.17 11.97
N LEU A 130 -5.54 13.13 10.75
CA LEU A 130 -5.81 14.07 9.67
C LEU A 130 -6.36 13.38 8.43
N ILE A 131 -7.15 14.12 7.67
CA ILE A 131 -7.43 13.86 6.26
C ILE A 131 -6.63 14.87 5.43
N ILE A 132 -5.77 14.38 4.54
CA ILE A 132 -4.76 15.16 3.83
C ILE A 132 -5.09 15.11 2.33
N ASN A 133 -5.16 16.28 1.70
CA ASN A 133 -5.13 16.38 0.24
C ASN A 133 -3.67 16.26 -0.23
N VAL A 134 -3.40 15.33 -1.15
CA VAL A 134 -2.04 15.01 -1.60
C VAL A 134 -1.79 15.63 -2.96
N SER A 135 -0.74 16.44 -3.06
CA SER A 135 -0.27 16.96 -4.35
C SER A 135 0.38 15.85 -5.18
N ARG A 136 0.09 15.84 -6.49
CA ARG A 136 0.65 14.88 -7.45
C ARG A 136 2.15 15.02 -7.66
#